data_AF-A0A3B1AFU8-F1
#
_entry.id   AF-A0A3B1AFU8-F1
#
_cell.length_a   1.000
_cell.length_b   1.000
_cell.length_c   1.000
_cell.angle_alpha   90.00
_cell.angle_beta   90.00
_cell.angle_gamma   90.00
#
_symmetry.space_group_name_H-M   'P 1'
#
loop_
_entity.id
_entity.type
_entity.pdbx_description
1 polymer ?
#
loop_
_entity_poly.entity_id
_entity_poly.type
_entity_poly.pdbx_seq_one_letter_code
_entity_poly.pdbx_strand_id
1 'polypeptide(L)'
;MDLDQFKIVNDTCGNIAEQFRDTVKNFRFSWQDKIFYLGISISLVSITSGARDIVSILSLADMACYAAKKCGRNRVHVYSESDKELLKRHKEMHSAAAIKQAIEDNQFIITERTKY
;
A
#
# COMPACT_ATOMS: atom_id res chain seq x y z
N MET A 1 2.28 -11.03 -3.06
CA MET A 1 2.93 -10.33 -1.94
C MET A 1 4.04 -9.48 -2.56
N ASP A 2 3.82 -8.18 -2.73
CA ASP A 2 4.84 -7.25 -3.25
C ASP A 2 5.91 -7.05 -2.16
N LEU A 3 7.12 -7.54 -2.41
CA LEU A 3 8.27 -7.50 -1.50
C LEU A 3 8.91 -6.11 -1.36
N ASP A 4 8.41 -5.10 -2.07
CA ASP A 4 9.07 -3.78 -2.19
C ASP A 4 8.44 -2.69 -1.29
N GLN A 5 7.90 -3.08 -0.13
CA GLN A 5 7.13 -2.17 0.74
C GLN A 5 7.84 -1.89 2.05
N PHE A 6 8.25 -0.63 2.24
CA PHE A 6 8.76 -0.13 3.51
C PHE A 6 7.74 0.84 4.13
N LYS A 7 7.32 0.52 5.36
CA LYS A 7 6.43 1.35 6.17
C LYS A 7 7.27 2.03 7.25
N ILE A 8 7.30 3.36 7.26
CA ILE A 8 7.99 4.14 8.31
C ILE A 8 6.95 5.00 9.00
N VAL A 9 6.94 4.94 10.34
CA VAL A 9 5.92 5.58 11.16
C VAL A 9 6.61 6.57 12.09
N ASN A 10 6.95 7.75 11.55
CA ASN A 10 7.45 8.89 12.32
C ASN A 10 7.39 10.19 11.49
N ASP A 11 7.06 11.31 12.14
CA ASP A 11 6.70 12.60 11.53
C ASP A 11 7.92 13.41 11.02
N THR A 12 9.16 13.00 11.34
CA THR A 12 10.38 13.77 11.02
C THR A 12 11.25 13.16 9.92
N CYS A 13 10.87 12.01 9.35
CA CYS A 13 11.78 11.20 8.54
C CYS A 13 11.68 11.39 7.02
N GLY A 14 10.94 12.41 6.53
CA GLY A 14 10.76 12.65 5.08
C GLY A 14 12.07 12.70 4.30
N ASN A 15 13.03 13.49 4.78
CA ASN A 15 14.34 13.64 4.14
C ASN A 15 15.17 12.34 4.16
N ILE A 16 15.08 11.57 5.25
CA ILE A 16 15.79 10.28 5.38
C ILE A 16 15.18 9.24 4.43
N ALA A 17 13.86 9.21 4.33
CA ALA A 17 13.15 8.35 3.39
C ALA A 17 13.53 8.66 1.95
N GLU A 18 13.60 9.94 1.57
CA GLU A 18 14.04 10.33 0.22
C GLU A 18 15.50 9.97 -0.05
N GLN A 19 16.41 10.19 0.92
CA GLN A 19 17.79 9.75 0.80
C GLN A 19 17.92 8.24 0.61
N PHE A 20 17.12 7.45 1.34
CA PHE A 20 17.10 6.00 1.20
C PHE A 20 16.57 5.58 -0.17
N ARG A 21 15.49 6.21 -0.64
CA ARG A 21 14.93 5.98 -1.98
C ARG A 21 15.95 6.29 -3.07
N ASP A 22 16.63 7.41 -2.99
CA ASP A 22 17.66 7.81 -3.96
C ASP A 22 18.86 6.87 -3.94
N THR A 23 19.26 6.39 -2.76
CA THR A 23 20.33 5.39 -2.60
C THR A 23 19.96 4.09 -3.33
N VAL A 24 18.75 3.58 -3.12
CA VAL A 24 18.30 2.35 -3.79
C VAL A 24 18.11 2.54 -5.29
N LYS A 25 17.60 3.70 -5.71
CA LYS A 25 17.44 4.04 -7.14
C LYS A 25 18.78 4.06 -7.88
N ASN A 26 19.84 4.53 -7.23
CA ASN A 26 21.18 4.60 -7.81
C ASN A 26 21.97 3.28 -7.67
N PHE A 27 21.47 2.32 -6.90
CA PHE A 27 22.09 1.02 -6.74
C PHE A 27 21.97 0.20 -8.02
N ARG A 28 23.11 -0.23 -8.55
CA ARG A 28 23.19 -1.10 -9.73
C ARG A 28 23.38 -2.53 -9.27
N PHE A 29 22.31 -3.31 -9.31
CA PHE A 29 22.37 -4.72 -8.96
C PHE A 29 22.78 -5.54 -10.18
N SER A 30 23.93 -6.22 -10.14
CA SER A 30 24.35 -7.12 -11.22
C SER A 30 24.04 -8.57 -10.85
N TRP A 31 23.32 -9.27 -11.73
CA TRP A 31 23.04 -10.70 -11.59
C TRP A 31 23.11 -11.38 -12.95
N GLN A 32 23.90 -12.45 -13.08
CA GLN A 32 24.09 -13.20 -14.34
C GLN A 32 24.39 -12.27 -15.54
N ASP A 33 25.37 -11.37 -15.39
CA ASP A 33 25.77 -10.38 -16.39
C ASP A 33 24.67 -9.40 -16.85
N LYS A 34 23.56 -9.31 -16.11
CA LYS A 34 22.50 -8.32 -16.33
C LYS A 34 22.50 -7.29 -15.20
N ILE A 35 22.32 -6.02 -15.56
CA ILE A 35 22.17 -4.91 -14.61
C ILE A 35 20.69 -4.65 -14.39
N PHE A 36 20.27 -4.68 -13.14
CA PHE A 36 18.92 -4.34 -12.70
C PHE A 36 18.94 -3.02 -11.95
N TYR A 37 17.91 -2.21 -12.21
CA TYR A 37 17.63 -0.99 -11.47
C TYR A 37 16.51 -1.28 -10.47
N LEU A 38 16.78 -1.03 -9.20
CA LEU A 38 15.81 -1.20 -8.14
C LEU A 38 15.06 0.11 -7.89
N GLY A 39 13.83 0.00 -7.42
CA GLY A 39 13.02 1.13 -6.99
C GLY A 39 12.22 0.74 -5.77
N ILE A 40 12.11 1.65 -4.79
CA ILE A 40 11.37 1.40 -3.56
C ILE A 40 10.29 2.45 -3.37
N SER A 41 9.14 2.03 -2.85
CA SER A 41 8.08 2.94 -2.44
C SER A 41 8.03 2.96 -0.93
N ILE A 42 8.20 4.14 -0.35
CA ILE A 42 8.24 4.34 1.09
C ILE A 42 7.00 5.14 1.48
N SER A 43 6.31 4.72 2.53
CA SER A 43 5.17 5.46 3.04
C SER A 43 5.36 5.90 4.47
N LEU A 44 4.96 7.16 4.72
CA LEU A 44 5.09 7.85 5.99
C LEU A 44 3.72 8.12 6.59
N VAL A 45 3.55 7.78 7.87
CA VAL A 45 2.34 8.09 8.63
C VAL A 45 2.72 8.83 9.90
N SER A 46 2.16 10.01 10.08
CA SER A 46 2.31 10.83 11.28
C SER A 46 1.54 10.23 12.44
N ILE A 47 2.21 9.95 13.56
CA ILE A 47 1.56 9.60 14.82
C ILE A 47 1.36 10.89 15.59
N THR A 48 0.14 11.43 15.56
CA THR A 48 -0.23 12.51 16.47
C THR A 48 -0.65 11.93 17.82
N SER A 49 -0.59 12.71 18.90
CA SER A 49 -0.99 12.26 20.25
C SER A 49 -2.46 11.84 20.37
N GLY A 50 -3.29 12.14 19.36
CA GLY A 50 -4.66 11.62 19.22
C GLY A 50 -4.77 10.33 18.40
N ALA A 51 -3.64 9.74 17.97
CA ALA A 51 -3.61 8.55 17.16
C ALA A 51 -4.12 7.34 17.96
N ARG A 52 -5.27 6.83 17.49
CA ARG A 52 -5.91 5.60 17.95
C ARG A 52 -4.99 4.41 17.63
N ASP A 53 -5.03 3.42 18.52
CA ASP A 53 -4.59 2.02 18.39
C ASP A 53 -3.62 1.65 17.25
N ILE A 54 -2.56 0.91 17.58
CA ILE A 54 -1.48 0.52 16.64
C ILE A 54 -2.01 -0.14 15.35
N VAL A 55 -3.13 -0.88 15.43
CA VAL A 55 -3.79 -1.51 14.29
C VAL A 55 -4.27 -0.46 13.28
N SER A 56 -4.81 0.66 13.76
CA SER A 56 -5.26 1.77 12.92
C SER A 56 -4.09 2.43 12.21
N ILE A 57 -2.98 2.66 12.91
CA ILE A 57 -1.78 3.27 12.34
C ILE A 57 -1.18 2.39 11.24
N LEU A 58 -1.08 1.08 11.47
CA LEU A 58 -0.60 0.12 10.46
C LEU A 58 -1.50 0.08 9.23
N SER A 59 -2.82 0.15 9.43
CA SER A 59 -3.80 0.22 8.33
C SER A 59 -3.64 1.49 7.49
N LEU A 60 -3.37 2.64 8.12
CA LEU A 60 -3.07 3.89 7.41
C LEU A 60 -1.74 3.78 6.62
N ALA A 61 -0.73 3.10 7.18
CA ALA A 61 0.55 2.89 6.50
C ALA A 61 0.40 1.98 5.27
N ASP A 62 -0.42 0.93 5.36
CA ASP A 62 -0.78 0.10 4.21
C ASP A 62 -1.47 0.92 3.12
N MET A 63 -2.40 1.78 3.51
CA MET A 63 -3.15 2.63 2.59
C MET A 63 -2.25 3.65 1.88
N ALA A 64 -1.35 4.30 2.61
CA ALA A 64 -0.36 5.21 2.04
C ALA A 64 0.57 4.47 1.05
N CYS A 65 0.98 3.24 1.37
CA CYS A 65 1.82 2.43 0.48
C CYS A 65 1.09 2.02 -0.79
N TYR A 66 -0.19 1.69 -0.65
CA TYR A 66 -1.06 1.42 -1.78
C TYR A 66 -1.19 2.62 -2.71
N ALA A 67 -1.45 3.81 -2.16
CA ALA A 67 -1.52 5.05 -2.93
C ALA A 67 -0.20 5.35 -3.66
N ALA A 68 0.93 5.23 -2.95
CA ALA A 68 2.26 5.43 -3.51
C ALA A 68 2.51 4.54 -4.75
N LYS A 69 2.07 3.28 -4.69
CA LYS A 69 2.19 2.34 -5.80
C LYS A 69 1.32 2.73 -6.98
N LYS A 70 0.06 3.13 -6.75
CA LYS A 70 -0.86 3.52 -7.82
C LYS A 70 -0.47 4.82 -8.51
N CYS A 71 0.13 5.76 -7.78
CA CYS A 71 0.48 7.06 -8.34
C CYS A 71 1.80 7.08 -9.13
N GLY A 72 2.52 5.94 -9.24
CA GLY A 72 3.70 5.81 -10.11
C GLY A 72 4.89 5.06 -9.51
N ARG A 73 4.76 4.47 -8.32
CA ARG A 73 5.85 3.77 -7.59
C ARG A 73 7.09 4.66 -7.38
N ASN A 74 8.17 4.06 -6.86
CA ASN A 74 9.49 4.66 -6.64
C ASN A 74 9.44 6.08 -6.04
N ARG A 75 8.72 6.25 -4.93
CA ARG A 75 8.47 7.54 -4.29
C ARG A 75 8.35 7.41 -2.79
N VAL A 76 8.58 8.52 -2.09
CA VAL A 76 8.09 8.69 -0.73
C VAL A 76 6.67 9.28 -0.80
N HIS A 77 5.75 8.71 -0.02
CA HIS A 77 4.38 9.20 0.08
C HIS A 77 4.01 9.39 1.54
N VAL A 78 3.65 10.63 1.90
CA VAL A 78 3.10 10.93 3.22
C VAL A 78 1.60 10.70 3.16
N TYR A 79 1.09 9.94 4.11
CA TYR A 79 -0.33 9.69 4.24
C TYR A 79 -1.12 11.01 4.29
N SER A 80 -2.16 11.09 3.47
CA SER A 80 -3.15 12.16 3.52
C SER A 80 -4.56 11.57 3.52
N GLU A 81 -5.55 12.31 4.02
CA GLU A 81 -6.94 11.84 4.05
C GLU A 81 -7.54 11.54 2.67
N SER A 82 -6.99 12.15 1.61
CA SER A 82 -7.31 11.79 0.22
C SER A 82 -6.95 10.34 -0.13
N ASP A 83 -6.00 9.71 0.56
CA ASP A 83 -5.66 8.30 0.36
C ASP A 83 -6.80 7.37 0.79
N LYS A 84 -7.58 7.75 1.81
CA LYS A 84 -8.80 7.02 2.21
C LYS A 84 -9.83 7.04 1.10
N GLU A 85 -10.03 8.19 0.47
CA GLU A 85 -10.96 8.34 -0.65
C GLU A 85 -10.51 7.55 -1.88
N LEU A 86 -9.20 7.60 -2.20
CA LEU A 86 -8.62 6.78 -3.27
C LEU A 86 -8.83 5.28 -3.02
N LEU A 87 -8.60 4.81 -1.79
CA LEU A 87 -8.75 3.41 -1.44
C LEU A 87 -10.21 2.98 -1.40
N LYS A 88 -11.11 3.86 -0.95
CA LYS A 88 -12.57 3.64 -0.97
C LYS A 88 -13.07 3.50 -2.40
N ARG A 89 -12.71 4.43 -3.29
CA ARG A 89 -13.04 4.34 -4.72
C ARG A 89 -12.47 3.09 -5.37
N HIS A 90 -11.23 2.71 -5.02
CA HIS A 90 -10.63 1.49 -5.54
C HIS A 90 -11.35 0.23 -5.03
N LYS A 91 -11.70 0.17 -3.74
CA LYS A 91 -12.50 -0.92 -3.16
C LYS A 91 -13.88 -0.99 -3.82
N GLU A 92 -14.56 0.13 -4.01
CA GLU A 92 -15.87 0.17 -4.66
C GLU A 92 -15.80 -0.33 -6.11
N MET A 93 -14.83 0.15 -6.91
CA MET A 93 -14.65 -0.30 -8.29
C MET A 93 -14.25 -1.78 -8.40
N HIS A 94 -13.32 -2.26 -7.58
CA HIS A 94 -12.92 -3.67 -7.61
C HIS A 94 -13.95 -4.61 -7.00
N SER A 95 -14.68 -4.20 -5.97
CA SER A 95 -15.77 -5.01 -5.41
C SER A 95 -16.92 -5.13 -6.39
N ALA A 96 -17.29 -4.04 -7.08
CA ALA A 96 -18.33 -4.10 -8.11
C ALA A 96 -17.94 -5.02 -9.27
N ALA A 97 -16.68 -4.91 -9.75
CA ALA A 97 -16.16 -5.78 -10.80
C ALA A 97 -16.03 -7.25 -10.33
N ALA A 98 -15.54 -7.49 -9.12
CA ALA A 98 -15.36 -8.82 -8.56
C ALA A 98 -16.68 -9.52 -8.25
N ILE A 99 -17.69 -8.80 -7.75
CA ILE A 99 -19.05 -9.34 -7.57
C ILE A 99 -19.66 -9.69 -8.91
N LYS A 100 -19.56 -8.79 -9.91
CA LYS A 100 -20.07 -9.06 -11.25
C LYS A 100 -19.41 -10.30 -11.86
N GLN A 101 -18.08 -10.39 -11.77
CA GLN A 101 -17.34 -11.55 -12.24
C GLN A 101 -17.70 -12.83 -11.46
N ALA A 102 -17.85 -12.76 -10.13
CA ALA A 102 -18.23 -13.91 -9.32
C ALA A 102 -19.66 -14.40 -9.60
N ILE A 103 -20.55 -13.52 -10.06
CA ILE A 103 -21.88 -13.89 -10.57
C ILE A 103 -21.73 -14.61 -11.92
N GLU A 104 -20.95 -14.04 -12.86
CA GLU A 104 -20.68 -14.65 -14.17
C GLU A 104 -20.00 -16.03 -14.04
N ASP A 105 -19.07 -16.16 -13.10
CA ASP A 105 -18.30 -17.38 -12.83
C ASP A 105 -19.00 -18.34 -11.84
N ASN A 106 -20.22 -18.01 -11.41
CA ASN A 106 -21.06 -18.81 -10.51
C ASN A 106 -20.36 -19.23 -9.19
N GLN A 107 -19.56 -18.34 -8.62
CA GLN A 107 -18.71 -18.60 -7.43
C GLN A 107 -19.43 -18.38 -6.10
N PHE A 108 -20.73 -18.07 -6.11
CA PHE A 108 -21.51 -17.87 -4.88
C PHE A 108 -22.03 -19.20 -4.35
N ILE A 109 -21.79 -19.46 -3.06
CA ILE A 109 -22.34 -20.61 -2.34
C ILE A 109 -23.41 -20.14 -1.35
N ILE A 110 -24.53 -20.86 -1.29
CA ILE A 110 -25.57 -20.62 -0.29
C ILE A 110 -25.28 -21.53 0.89
N THR A 111 -25.20 -20.96 2.08
CA THR A 111 -25.07 -21.72 3.33
C THR A 111 -26.27 -21.44 4.23
N GLU A 112 -26.96 -22.48 4.66
CA GLU A 112 -27.98 -22.38 5.70
C GLU A 112 -27.35 -22.65 7.07
N ARG A 113 -27.69 -21.85 8.09
CA ARG A 113 -27.20 -22.05 9.45
C ARG A 113 -28.38 -22.25 10.39
N THR A 114 -28.65 -23.50 10.75
CA THR A 114 -29.66 -23.84 11.76
C THR A 114 -29.15 -23.41 13.14
N LYS A 115 -29.88 -22.52 13.82
CA LYS A 115 -29.62 -22.17 15.21
C LYS A 115 -30.23 -23.25 16.11
N TYR A 116 -29.41 -23.87 16.95
CA TYR A 116 -29.85 -24.62 18.13
C TYR A 116 -29.99 -23.67 19.32
#